data_AF-A0A7C6MQ67-F1
#
_entry.id   AF-A0A7C6MQ67-F1
#
_cell.length_a   1.000
_cell.length_b   1.000
_cell.length_c   1.000
_cell.angle_alpha   90.00
_cell.angle_beta   90.00
_cell.angle_gamma   90.00
#
_symmetry.space_group_name_H-M   'P 1'
#
loop_
_entity.id
_entity.type
_entity.pdbx_description
1 polymer ?
#
loop_
_entity_poly.entity_id
_entity_poly.type
_entity_poly.pdbx_seq_one_letter_code
_entity_poly.pdbx_strand_id
1 'polypeptide(L)'
;KNYALQQGVAKSNILVEEQSSTTRENLLFSQAVIEDFAEKGNILVVTTRYHVLRAVLLAKNLGIKCDGGGSKTKLYFSVSDLIREWIAYLVIWRKKYVLSFANQLFYNRTSVCIFLWVLKVKGYLHMKLYEV
;
A
#
# COMPACT_ATOMS: atom_id res chain seq x y z
N LYS A 1 9.89 7.36 28.37
CA LYS A 1 10.95 7.25 29.40
C LYS A 1 10.43 6.87 30.79
N ASN A 2 9.68 7.74 31.48
CA ASN A 2 9.25 7.50 32.87
C ASN A 2 8.44 6.21 33.05
N TYR A 3 7.55 5.90 32.09
CA TYR A 3 6.82 4.64 32.08
C TYR A 3 7.75 3.41 32.05
N ALA A 4 8.76 3.41 31.18
CA ALA A 4 9.71 2.29 31.06
C ALA A 4 10.54 2.10 32.34
N LEU A 5 10.96 3.19 32.99
CA LEU A 5 11.64 3.15 34.29
C LEU A 5 10.73 2.54 35.38
N GLN A 6 9.44 2.92 35.41
CA GLN A 6 8.46 2.36 36.35
C GLN A 6 8.21 0.86 36.11
N GLN A 7 8.34 0.39 34.87
CA GLN A 7 8.26 -1.04 34.52
C GLN A 7 9.58 -1.81 34.79
N GLY A 8 10.58 -1.17 35.41
CA GLY A 8 11.84 -1.82 35.79
C GLY A 8 12.90 -1.89 34.70
N VAL A 9 12.74 -1.17 33.59
CA VAL A 9 13.79 -1.09 32.55
C VAL A 9 14.95 -0.25 33.07
N ALA A 10 16.16 -0.80 33.05
CA ALA A 10 17.37 -0.09 33.46
C ALA A 10 17.58 1.18 32.62
N LYS A 11 17.96 2.30 33.26
CA LYS A 11 18.17 3.59 32.58
C LYS A 11 19.22 3.52 31.47
N SER A 12 20.23 2.67 31.62
CA SER A 12 21.26 2.40 30.60
C SER A 12 20.71 1.81 29.31
N ASN A 13 19.55 1.14 29.37
CA ASN A 13 18.92 0.48 28.24
C ASN A 13 17.82 1.35 27.61
N ILE A 14 17.70 2.62 28.04
CA ILE A 14 16.70 3.56 27.53
C ILE A 14 17.42 4.70 26.83
N LEU A 15 17.43 4.64 25.50
CA LEU A 15 17.82 5.74 24.65
C LEU A 15 16.57 6.55 24.29
N VAL A 16 16.69 7.87 24.27
CA VAL A 16 15.55 8.77 23.99
C VAL A 16 15.93 9.70 22.85
N GLU A 17 15.07 9.75 21.85
CA GLU A 17 15.13 10.62 20.68
C GLU A 17 13.95 11.60 20.79
N GLU A 18 14.21 12.92 20.74
CA GLU A 18 13.21 13.99 20.95
C GLU A 18 13.15 15.03 19.81
N GLN A 19 13.86 14.78 18.70
CA GLN A 19 13.99 15.70 17.57
C GLN A 19 12.94 15.47 16.47
N SER A 20 12.36 14.28 16.41
CA SER A 20 11.42 13.91 15.35
C SER A 20 10.05 14.57 15.49
N SER A 21 9.56 15.13 14.37
CA SER A 21 8.21 15.67 14.23
C SER A 21 7.29 14.78 13.38
N THR A 22 7.90 13.85 12.64
CA THR A 22 7.19 12.89 11.77
C THR A 22 7.62 11.45 12.04
N THR A 23 6.77 10.48 11.67
CA THR A 23 7.11 9.05 11.76
C THR A 23 8.36 8.68 10.95
N ARG A 24 8.61 9.38 9.84
CA ARG A 24 9.79 9.14 9.00
C ARG A 24 11.07 9.62 9.70
N GLU A 25 11.04 10.82 10.26
CA GLU A 25 12.14 11.36 11.06
C GLU A 25 12.40 10.48 12.28
N ASN A 26 11.34 10.05 12.97
CA ASN A 26 11.47 9.18 14.13
C ASN A 26 12.21 7.87 13.79
N LEU A 27 11.89 7.25 12.65
CA LEU A 27 12.59 6.03 12.20
C LEU A 27 14.06 6.30 11.85
N LEU A 28 14.37 7.39 11.14
CA LEU A 28 15.75 7.73 10.75
C LEU A 28 16.62 8.10 11.95
N PHE A 29 16.10 8.94 12.84
CA PHE A 29 16.84 9.38 14.03
C PHE A 29 17.00 8.23 15.02
N SER A 30 15.97 7.40 15.19
CA SER A 30 16.09 6.18 16.01
C SER A 30 17.09 5.21 15.41
N GLN A 31 17.15 5.05 14.08
CA GLN A 31 18.14 4.19 13.43
C GLN A 31 19.56 4.67 13.71
N ALA A 32 19.83 5.98 13.56
CA ALA A 32 21.15 6.54 13.86
C ALA A 32 21.57 6.27 15.32
N VAL A 33 20.65 6.48 16.27
CA VAL A 33 20.87 6.20 17.69
C VAL A 33 21.12 4.70 17.94
N ILE A 34 20.43 3.80 17.22
CA ILE A 34 20.64 2.35 17.35
C ILE A 34 22.03 1.96 16.81
N GLU A 35 22.42 2.48 15.65
CA GLU A 35 23.71 2.20 15.01
C GLU A 35 24.90 2.67 15.87
N ASP A 36 24.74 3.76 16.61
CA ASP A 36 25.76 4.29 17.53
C ASP A 36 25.91 3.49 18.84
N PHE A 37 24.88 2.75 19.25
CA PHE A 37 24.81 2.16 20.61
C PHE A 37 24.76 0.63 20.65
N ALA A 38 24.32 -0.04 19.58
CA ALA A 38 24.11 -1.48 19.58
C ALA A 38 24.81 -2.15 18.39
N GLU A 39 25.52 -3.26 18.66
CA GLU A 39 25.87 -4.20 17.61
C GLU A 39 24.59 -4.77 16.98
N LYS A 40 24.65 -5.04 15.66
CA LYS A 40 23.53 -5.48 14.80
C LYS A 40 22.54 -6.40 15.55
N GLY A 41 21.36 -5.86 15.86
CA GLY A 41 20.25 -6.58 16.49
C GLY A 41 18.98 -6.54 15.66
N ASN A 42 17.98 -7.35 16.05
CA ASN A 42 16.65 -7.29 15.46
C ASN A 42 15.89 -6.07 15.99
N ILE A 43 15.36 -5.25 15.10
CA ILE A 43 14.60 -4.04 15.46
C ILE A 43 13.11 -4.38 15.51
N LEU A 44 12.42 -4.01 16.60
CA LEU A 44 10.96 -4.10 16.72
C LEU A 44 10.37 -2.71 16.90
N VAL A 45 9.56 -2.26 15.93
CA VAL A 45 8.84 -0.99 15.99
C VAL A 45 7.50 -1.20 16.69
N VAL A 46 7.35 -0.61 17.88
CA VAL A 46 6.12 -0.73 18.67
C VAL A 46 5.32 0.57 18.63
N THR A 47 4.06 0.49 18.20
CA THR A 47 3.11 1.62 18.21
C THR A 47 1.68 1.11 18.34
N THR A 48 0.67 1.97 18.24
CA THR A 48 -0.73 1.55 18.26
C THR A 48 -1.06 0.64 17.06
N ARG A 49 -1.96 -0.33 17.24
CA ARG A 49 -2.31 -1.35 16.21
C ARG A 49 -2.51 -0.81 14.79
N TYR A 50 -3.05 0.39 14.65
CA TYR A 50 -3.32 0.98 13.35
C TYR A 50 -2.15 1.73 12.72
N HIS A 51 -1.19 2.21 13.51
CA HIS A 51 0.01 2.86 12.99
C HIS A 51 1.14 1.87 12.67
N VAL A 52 1.05 0.62 13.15
CA VAL A 52 2.09 -0.40 12.89
C VAL A 52 2.32 -0.60 11.39
N LEU A 53 1.25 -0.68 10.60
CA LEU A 53 1.38 -0.89 9.15
C LEU A 53 2.19 0.24 8.51
N ARG A 54 1.79 1.50 8.76
CA ARG A 54 2.49 2.68 8.24
C ARG A 54 3.94 2.73 8.69
N ALA A 55 4.21 2.45 9.97
CA ALA A 55 5.55 2.48 10.52
C ALA A 55 6.46 1.42 9.87
N VAL A 56 5.98 0.19 9.72
CA VAL A 56 6.73 -0.91 9.07
C VAL A 56 6.94 -0.64 7.58
N LEU A 57 5.94 -0.12 6.86
CA LEU A 57 6.08 0.23 5.45
C LEU A 57 7.11 1.34 5.24
N LEU A 58 7.07 2.39 6.07
CA LEU A 58 8.07 3.46 6.04
C LEU A 58 9.47 2.92 6.34
N ALA A 59 9.62 2.06 7.34
CA ALA A 59 10.89 1.44 7.68
C ALA A 59 11.46 0.61 6.51
N LYS A 60 10.61 -0.20 5.84
CA LYS A 60 11.01 -0.93 4.63
C LYS A 60 11.47 -0.02 3.50
N ASN A 61 10.76 1.10 3.26
CA ASN A 61 11.14 2.07 2.24
C ASN A 61 12.47 2.78 2.56
N LEU A 62 12.82 2.87 3.84
CA LEU A 62 14.10 3.42 4.32
C LEU A 62 15.23 2.36 4.34
N GLY A 63 14.93 1.09 4.02
CA GLY A 63 15.91 0.00 4.10
C GLY A 63 16.16 -0.53 5.51
N ILE A 64 15.35 -0.12 6.50
CA ILE A 64 15.47 -0.54 7.89
C ILE A 64 14.80 -1.92 8.05
N LYS A 65 15.57 -2.92 8.46
CA LYS A 65 15.05 -4.26 8.75
C LYS A 65 14.43 -4.27 10.16
N CYS A 66 13.10 -4.23 10.22
CA CYS A 66 12.37 -4.29 11.48
C CYS A 66 11.07 -5.10 11.39
N ASP A 67 10.64 -5.63 12.52
CA ASP A 67 9.30 -6.15 12.75
C ASP A 67 8.38 -5.08 13.36
N GLY A 68 7.08 -5.32 13.36
CA GLY A 68 6.07 -4.38 13.90
C GLY A 68 5.25 -4.98 15.04
N GLY A 69 5.17 -4.29 16.18
CA GLY A 69 4.37 -4.67 17.35
C GLY A 69 3.23 -3.68 17.62
N GLY A 70 1.99 -4.16 17.64
CA GLY A 70 0.81 -3.34 17.91
C GLY A 70 0.37 -3.38 19.37
N SER A 71 0.40 -2.24 20.07
CA SER A 71 -0.21 -2.12 21.40
C SER A 71 -1.74 -2.23 21.32
N LYS A 72 -2.40 -2.74 22.38
CA LYS A 72 -3.86 -2.84 22.43
C LYS A 72 -4.47 -1.43 22.30
N THR A 73 -5.21 -1.20 21.22
CA THR A 73 -5.93 0.05 20.97
C THR A 73 -7.31 -0.27 20.37
N LYS A 74 -8.32 0.56 20.66
CA LYS A 74 -9.69 0.39 20.11
C LYS A 74 -9.65 0.58 18.58
N LEU A 75 -10.14 -0.41 17.82
CA LEU A 75 -10.11 -0.50 16.35
C LEU A 75 -10.82 0.64 15.59
N TYR A 76 -11.62 1.47 16.26
CA TYR A 76 -12.57 2.39 15.61
C TYR A 76 -11.96 3.71 15.10
N PHE A 77 -10.67 4.01 15.36
CA PHE A 77 -10.07 5.32 15.06
C PHE A 77 -9.24 5.43 13.77
N SER A 78 -9.10 4.37 12.94
CA SER A 78 -8.18 4.41 11.78
C SER A 78 -8.76 3.87 10.46
N VAL A 79 -10.07 3.67 10.37
CA VAL A 79 -10.69 3.21 9.12
C VAL A 79 -10.59 4.30 8.05
N SER A 80 -10.71 5.58 8.44
CA SER A 80 -10.60 6.72 7.54
C SER A 80 -9.21 6.88 6.90
N ASP A 81 -8.14 6.64 7.65
CA ASP A 81 -6.76 6.75 7.15
C ASP A 81 -6.37 5.56 6.28
N LEU A 82 -6.87 4.36 6.61
CA LEU A 82 -6.77 3.21 5.73
C LEU A 82 -7.49 3.51 4.40
N ILE A 83 -8.75 3.96 4.45
CA ILE A 83 -9.51 4.38 3.27
C ILE A 83 -8.73 5.44 2.46
N ARG A 84 -8.07 6.39 3.14
CA ARG A 84 -7.25 7.42 2.48
C ARG A 84 -6.06 6.83 1.72
N GLU A 85 -5.33 5.87 2.29
CA GLU A 85 -4.24 5.18 1.59
C GLU A 85 -4.75 4.33 0.41
N TRP A 86 -5.89 3.66 0.58
CA TRP A 86 -6.53 2.92 -0.52
C TRP A 86 -6.94 3.86 -1.66
N ILE A 87 -7.49 5.04 -1.35
CA ILE A 87 -7.82 6.06 -2.36
C ILE A 87 -6.54 6.59 -3.04
N ALA A 88 -5.48 6.86 -2.27
CA ALA A 88 -4.21 7.31 -2.83
C ALA A 88 -3.61 6.28 -3.79
N TYR A 89 -3.68 4.99 -3.45
CA TYR A 89 -3.28 3.90 -4.35
C TYR A 89 -4.11 3.90 -5.65
N LEU A 90 -5.43 4.01 -5.57
CA LEU A 90 -6.29 4.11 -6.77
C LEU A 90 -5.92 5.31 -7.66
N VAL A 91 -5.60 6.46 -7.06
CA VAL A 91 -5.24 7.69 -7.78
C VAL A 91 -3.88 7.58 -8.48
N ILE A 92 -2.89 6.92 -7.87
CA ILE A 92 -1.57 6.68 -8.49
C ILE A 92 -1.73 5.81 -9.74
N TRP A 93 -2.54 4.76 -9.65
CA TRP A 93 -2.73 3.79 -10.74
C TRP A 93 -3.85 4.17 -11.71
N ARG A 94 -4.50 5.33 -11.53
CA ARG A 94 -5.66 5.78 -12.31
C ARG A 94 -5.44 5.71 -13.83
N LYS A 95 -4.27 6.12 -14.31
CA LYS A 95 -3.97 6.12 -15.76
C LYS A 95 -3.90 4.69 -16.31
N LYS A 96 -3.29 3.76 -15.57
CA LYS A 96 -3.22 2.34 -15.96
C LYS A 96 -4.60 1.70 -15.96
N TYR A 97 -5.45 2.00 -14.99
CA TYR A 97 -6.83 1.52 -14.97
C TYR A 97 -7.68 2.10 -16.09
N VAL A 98 -7.60 3.41 -16.36
CA VAL A 98 -8.31 4.05 -17.48
C VAL A 98 -7.87 3.47 -18.82
N LEU A 99 -6.56 3.26 -19.02
CA LEU A 99 -6.04 2.65 -20.25
C LEU A 99 -6.50 1.19 -20.40
N SER A 100 -6.46 0.40 -19.33
CA SER A 100 -6.95 -0.99 -19.34
C SER A 100 -8.44 -1.05 -19.69
N PHE A 101 -9.24 -0.17 -19.09
CA PHE A 101 -10.68 -0.11 -19.34
C PHE A 101 -11.00 0.37 -20.77
N ALA A 102 -10.28 1.37 -21.27
CA ALA A 102 -10.42 1.83 -22.65
C ALA A 102 -10.07 0.73 -23.66
N ASN A 103 -9.00 -0.03 -23.41
CA ASN A 103 -8.62 -1.18 -24.23
C ASN A 103 -9.71 -2.26 -24.22
N GLN A 104 -10.30 -2.55 -23.06
CA GLN A 104 -11.40 -3.52 -22.96
C GLN A 104 -12.63 -3.07 -23.75
N LEU A 105 -13.00 -1.80 -23.68
CA LEU A 105 -14.11 -1.24 -24.47
C LEU A 105 -13.82 -1.28 -25.96
N PHE A 106 -12.59 -0.97 -26.38
CA PHE A 106 -12.18 -1.04 -27.79
C PHE A 106 -12.26 -2.48 -28.31
N TYR A 107 -11.74 -3.44 -27.55
CA TYR A 107 -11.80 -4.87 -27.89
C TYR A 107 -13.25 -5.36 -28.00
N ASN A 108 -14.11 -4.99 -27.06
CA ASN A 108 -15.53 -5.35 -27.10
C ASN A 108 -16.23 -4.74 -28.32
N ARG A 109 -15.98 -3.47 -28.65
CA ARG A 109 -16.59 -2.82 -29.82
C ARG A 109 -16.14 -3.45 -31.14
N THR A 110 -14.84 -3.73 -31.29
CA THR A 110 -14.30 -4.37 -32.49
C THR A 110 -14.85 -5.79 -32.67
N SER A 111 -14.95 -6.56 -31.58
CA SER A 111 -15.54 -7.90 -31.58
C SER A 111 -17.01 -7.90 -32.04
N VAL A 112 -17.82 -6.95 -31.55
CA VAL A 112 -19.21 -6.79 -31.99
C VAL A 112 -19.31 -6.40 -33.46
N CYS A 113 -18.48 -5.46 -33.93
CA CYS A 113 -18.47 -5.06 -35.34
C CYS A 113 -18.11 -6.22 -36.27
N ILE A 114 -17.11 -7.03 -35.91
CA ILE A 114 -16.72 -8.23 -36.67
C ILE A 114 -17.89 -9.22 -36.71
N PHE A 115 -18.54 -9.48 -35.58
CA PHE A 115 -19.68 -10.38 -35.51
C PHE A 115 -20.84 -9.91 -36.41
N LEU A 116 -21.19 -8.62 -36.35
CA LEU A 116 -22.23 -8.04 -37.21
C LEU A 116 -21.84 -8.08 -38.70
N TRP A 117 -20.58 -7.84 -39.03
CA TRP A 117 -20.08 -7.96 -40.40
C TRP A 117 -20.19 -9.40 -40.92
N VAL A 118 -19.81 -10.39 -40.09
CA VAL A 118 -19.96 -11.83 -40.43
C VAL A 118 -21.43 -12.18 -40.67
N LEU A 119 -22.36 -11.73 -39.82
CA LEU A 119 -23.79 -11.95 -40.02
C LEU A 119 -24.28 -11.30 -41.33
N LYS A 120 -23.85 -10.07 -41.62
CA LYS A 120 -24.20 -9.37 -42.85
C LYS A 120 -23.67 -10.07 -44.10
N VAL A 121 -22.42 -10.55 -44.08
CA VAL A 121 -21.79 -11.30 -45.17
C VAL A 121 -22.52 -12.63 -45.40
N LYS A 122 -22.82 -13.38 -44.34
CA LYS A 122 -23.61 -14.62 -44.44
C LYS A 122 -25.00 -14.36 -45.02
N GLY A 123 -25.69 -13.31 -44.56
CA GLY A 123 -26.99 -12.91 -45.11
C GLY A 123 -26.93 -12.55 -46.59
N TYR A 124 -25.90 -11.79 -47.01
CA TYR A 124 -25.70 -11.42 -48.41
C TYR A 124 -25.41 -12.63 -49.31
N LEU A 125 -24.55 -13.55 -48.85
CA LEU A 125 -24.28 -14.82 -49.54
C LEU A 125 -25.52 -15.69 -49.66
N HIS A 126 -26.32 -15.79 -48.59
CA HIS A 126 -27.57 -16.54 -48.60
C HIS A 126 -28.54 -15.95 -49.64
N MET A 127 -28.76 -14.63 -49.65
CA MET A 127 -29.65 -13.99 -50.63
C MET A 127 -29.21 -14.23 -52.09
N LYS A 128 -27.91 -14.17 -52.36
CA LYS A 128 -27.34 -14.42 -53.70
C LYS A 128 -27.48 -15.87 -54.19
N LEU A 129 -27.61 -16.84 -53.27
CA LEU A 129 -27.79 -18.25 -53.61
C LEU A 129 -29.24 -18.61 -53.94
N TYR A 130 -30.21 -17.76 -53.56
CA TYR A 130 -31.64 -17.97 -53.83
C TYR A 130 -32.19 -17.10 -54.98
N GLU A 131 -31.37 -16.22 -55.56
CA GLU A 131 -31.68 -15.45 -56.77
C GLU A 131 -31.21 -16.13 -58.08
N VAL A 132 -30.78 -17.39 -58.02
CA VAL A 132 -30.44 -18.26 -59.17
C VAL A 132 -31.49 -19.36 -59.28
#